data_AF-A0A5E6NVE9-F1
#
_entry.id   AF-A0A5E6NVE9-F1
#
_cell.length_a   1.000
_cell.length_b   1.000
_cell.length_c   1.000
_cell.angle_alpha   90.00
_cell.angle_beta   90.00
_cell.angle_gamma   90.00
#
_symmetry.space_group_name_H-M   'P 1'
#
loop_
_entity.id
_entity.type
_entity.pdbx_description
1 polymer ?
#
loop_
_entity_poly.entity_id
_entity_poly.type
_entity_poly.pdbx_seq_one_letter_code
_entity_poly.pdbx_strand_id
1 'polypeptide(L)'
;MGLIGAVLVARVPTGEIYSPKLKQQYPNRDWILTRILWLDGIEAHNKNTKARYIYIHGAPDEATMGVPSSKGCIRLRNQDIIELFERVKIGEDVVIMKP
;
A
#
# COMPACT_ATOMS: atom_id res chain seq x y z
N MET A 1 4.93 -2.97 17.15
CA MET A 1 4.07 -1.77 17.01
C MET A 1 4.56 -0.93 15.84
N GLY A 2 3.84 -0.92 14.72
CA GLY A 2 4.13 -0.02 13.61
C GLY A 2 3.59 1.38 13.85
N LEU A 3 4.31 2.42 13.41
CA LEU A 3 3.78 3.78 13.37
C LEU A 3 2.64 3.84 12.33
N ILE A 4 1.39 3.90 12.81
CA ILE A 4 0.22 4.15 11.96
C ILE A 4 0.40 5.48 11.24
N GLY A 5 0.12 5.50 9.94
CA GLY A 5 0.25 6.69 9.10
C GLY A 5 1.68 7.02 8.67
N ALA A 6 2.69 6.20 9.02
CA ALA A 6 4.05 6.40 8.54
C ALA A 6 4.10 6.44 7.02
N VAL A 7 4.75 7.44 6.44
CA VAL A 7 4.79 7.64 4.98
C VAL A 7 5.99 6.91 4.37
N LEU A 8 5.76 6.23 3.26
CA LEU A 8 6.80 5.55 2.49
C LEU A 8 6.88 6.11 1.07
N VAL A 9 8.10 6.18 0.53
CA VAL A 9 8.37 6.54 -0.87
C VAL A 9 9.34 5.51 -1.44
N ALA A 10 8.97 4.90 -2.58
CA ALA A 10 9.79 3.87 -3.23
C ALA A 10 10.24 2.75 -2.27
N ARG A 11 9.34 2.32 -1.37
CA ARG A 11 9.55 1.29 -0.31
C ARG A 11 10.41 1.72 0.87
N VAL A 12 10.83 2.97 0.93
CA VAL A 12 11.67 3.51 2.01
C VAL A 12 10.80 4.37 2.92
N PRO A 13 10.79 4.14 4.26
CA PRO A 13 10.16 5.05 5.21
C PRO A 13 10.79 6.45 5.13
N THR A 14 9.97 7.50 5.06
CA THR A 14 10.48 8.88 4.97
C THR A 14 10.75 9.53 6.32
N GLY A 15 10.27 8.92 7.41
CA GLY A 15 10.24 9.53 8.75
C GLY A 15 9.04 10.44 8.98
N GLU A 16 8.24 10.73 7.95
CA GLU A 16 7.00 11.51 8.09
C GLU A 16 5.85 10.63 8.60
N ILE A 17 4.93 11.25 9.35
CA ILE A 17 3.61 10.70 9.64
C ILE A 17 2.57 11.49 8.87
N TYR A 18 1.66 10.79 8.19
CA TYR A 18 0.59 11.38 7.42
C TYR A 18 -0.25 12.34 8.29
N SER A 19 -0.63 13.47 7.70
CA SER A 19 -1.59 14.39 8.28
C SER A 19 -2.34 15.15 7.18
N PRO A 20 -3.56 15.67 7.46
CA PRO A 20 -4.27 16.52 6.51
C PRO A 20 -3.46 17.75 6.06
N LYS A 21 -2.65 18.33 6.97
CA LYS A 21 -1.74 19.44 6.65
C LYS A 21 -0.71 19.02 5.59
N LEU A 22 -0.12 17.84 5.75
CA LEU A 22 0.86 17.31 4.79
C LEU A 22 0.21 17.02 3.42
N LYS A 23 -1.04 16.53 3.42
CA LYS A 23 -1.82 16.36 2.18
C LYS A 23 -2.12 17.69 1.49
N GLN A 24 -2.50 18.73 2.23
CA GLN A 24 -2.72 20.06 1.65
C GLN A 24 -1.43 20.62 1.03
N GLN A 25 -0.28 20.38 1.66
CA GLN A 25 1.02 20.79 1.15
C GLN A 25 1.43 20.01 -0.11
N TYR A 26 1.07 18.72 -0.20
CA TYR A 26 1.41 17.83 -1.31
C TYR A 26 0.16 17.12 -1.88
N PRO A 27 -0.77 17.86 -2.52
CA PRO A 27 -2.09 17.33 -2.89
C PRO A 27 -2.03 16.21 -3.93
N ASN A 28 -0.98 16.19 -4.75
CA ASN A 28 -0.79 15.23 -5.84
C ASN A 28 0.15 14.06 -5.48
N ARG A 29 0.66 14.02 -4.24
CA ARG A 29 1.52 12.92 -3.78
C ARG A 29 0.71 11.65 -3.63
N ASP A 30 1.27 10.53 -4.07
CA ASP A 30 0.69 9.22 -3.81
C ASP A 30 1.02 8.80 -2.37
N TRP A 31 -0.01 8.59 -1.55
CA TRP A 31 0.12 8.34 -0.12
C TRP A 31 0.19 6.84 0.15
N ILE A 32 1.41 6.36 0.41
CA ILE A 32 1.69 4.98 0.78
C ILE A 32 2.00 4.97 2.27
N LEU A 33 1.09 4.40 3.07
CA LEU A 33 1.12 4.54 4.51
C LEU A 33 1.33 3.21 5.24
N THR A 34 1.85 3.32 6.46
CA THR A 34 1.82 2.32 7.54
C THR A 34 2.66 1.06 7.29
N ARG A 35 2.33 0.28 6.26
CA ARG A 35 2.97 -0.98 5.90
C ARG A 35 2.85 -1.21 4.40
N ILE A 36 3.80 -1.96 3.86
CA ILE A 36 3.79 -2.40 2.46
C ILE A 36 4.00 -3.92 2.45
N LEU A 37 3.12 -4.65 1.78
CA LEU A 37 3.35 -6.02 1.35
C LEU A 37 3.73 -6.01 -0.13
N TRP A 38 4.93 -6.46 -0.44
CA TRP A 38 5.45 -6.49 -1.80
C TRP A 38 4.80 -7.65 -2.55
N LEU A 39 4.44 -7.40 -3.81
CA LEU A 39 3.92 -8.42 -4.71
C LEU A 39 4.97 -8.72 -5.78
N ASP A 40 5.27 -10.00 -5.97
CA ASP A 40 6.15 -10.49 -7.02
C ASP A 40 5.34 -11.41 -7.94
N GLY A 41 4.99 -10.92 -9.13
CA GLY A 41 4.09 -11.62 -10.02
C GLY A 41 4.74 -12.87 -10.60
N ILE A 42 4.04 -13.99 -10.55
CA ILE A 42 4.53 -15.30 -11.01
C ILE A 42 3.97 -15.69 -12.38
N GLU A 43 2.91 -15.03 -12.84
CA GLU A 43 2.27 -15.31 -14.13
C GLU A 43 2.79 -14.35 -15.21
N ALA A 44 2.75 -14.78 -16.48
CA ALA A 44 3.30 -14.00 -17.60
C ALA A 44 2.73 -12.57 -17.67
N HIS A 45 1.45 -12.37 -17.35
CA HIS A 45 0.78 -11.08 -17.43
C HIS A 45 1.07 -10.15 -16.24
N ASN A 46 1.52 -10.68 -15.09
CA ASN A 46 1.78 -9.91 -13.87
C ASN A 46 3.25 -9.93 -13.41
N LYS A 47 4.14 -10.61 -14.15
CA LYS A 47 5.58 -10.73 -13.84
C LYS A 47 6.31 -9.41 -13.59
N ASN A 48 5.80 -8.29 -14.10
CA ASN A 48 6.39 -6.96 -13.90
C ASN A 48 5.88 -6.21 -12.65
N THR A 49 4.97 -6.79 -11.86
CA THR A 49 4.34 -6.16 -10.67
C THR A 49 5.35 -5.53 -9.73
N LYS A 50 6.41 -6.29 -9.38
CA LYS A 50 7.48 -5.81 -8.50
C LYS A 50 8.25 -4.66 -9.12
N ALA A 51 8.65 -4.76 -10.38
CA ALA A 51 9.39 -3.69 -11.08
C ALA A 51 8.56 -2.39 -11.19
N ARG A 52 7.22 -2.52 -11.23
CA ARG A 52 6.27 -1.41 -11.30
C ARG A 52 5.88 -0.79 -9.96
N TYR A 53 6.45 -1.26 -8.85
CA TYR A 53 6.13 -0.74 -7.51
C TYR A 53 4.63 -0.88 -7.18
N ILE A 54 4.06 -2.04 -7.51
CA ILE A 54 2.69 -2.39 -7.11
C ILE A 54 2.75 -3.22 -5.83
N TYR A 55 2.00 -2.82 -4.81
CA TYR A 55 1.96 -3.46 -3.49
C TYR A 55 0.59 -3.30 -2.83
N ILE A 56 0.38 -4.05 -1.75
CA ILE A 56 -0.71 -3.82 -0.80
C ILE A 56 -0.21 -2.88 0.29
N HIS A 57 -0.92 -1.78 0.57
CA HIS A 57 -0.48 -0.80 1.55
C HIS A 57 -1.63 -0.09 2.27
N GLY A 58 -1.30 0.61 3.37
CA GLY A 58 -2.23 1.49 4.07
C GLY A 58 -2.47 2.80 3.31
N ALA A 59 -3.63 3.42 3.51
CA ALA A 59 -4.02 4.67 2.86
C ALA A 59 -4.60 5.68 3.87
N PRO A 60 -4.70 6.98 3.50
CA PRO A 60 -5.45 7.96 4.28
C PRO A 60 -6.89 7.53 4.57
N ASP A 61 -7.47 7.95 5.69
CA ASP A 61 -8.83 7.57 6.08
C ASP A 61 -9.88 8.11 5.10
N GLU A 62 -9.61 9.25 4.48
CA GLU A 62 -10.45 9.82 3.44
C GLU A 62 -10.23 9.21 2.05
N ALA A 63 -9.32 8.25 1.89
CA ALA A 63 -9.14 7.57 0.62
C ALA A 63 -10.39 6.75 0.28
N THR A 64 -10.85 6.85 -0.97
CA THR A 64 -11.96 6.05 -1.48
C THR A 64 -11.56 4.57 -1.53
N MET A 65 -12.42 3.71 -0.98
CA MET A 65 -12.23 2.26 -0.93
C MET A 65 -13.25 1.53 -1.80
N GLY A 66 -12.93 0.30 -2.21
CA GLY A 66 -13.83 -0.56 -2.98
C GLY A 66 -14.06 -0.16 -4.44
N VAL A 67 -13.39 0.89 -4.93
CA VAL A 67 -13.47 1.34 -6.33
C VAL A 67 -12.08 1.46 -6.96
N PRO A 68 -11.93 1.17 -8.26
CA PRO A 68 -10.66 1.38 -8.98
C PRO A 68 -10.24 2.86 -8.96
N SER A 69 -9.22 3.19 -8.16
CA SER A 69 -8.77 4.59 -7.95
C SER A 69 -7.27 4.72 -7.64
N SER A 70 -6.50 3.65 -7.82
CA SER A 70 -5.06 3.61 -7.59
C SER A 70 -4.28 3.57 -8.91
N LYS A 71 -2.95 3.67 -8.84
CA LYS A 71 -2.04 3.47 -9.97
C LYS A 71 -1.64 2.00 -10.17
N GLY A 72 -2.42 1.07 -9.62
CA GLY A 72 -2.18 -0.39 -9.67
C GLY A 72 -2.03 -1.03 -8.29
N CYS A 73 -1.67 -0.26 -7.26
CA CYS A 73 -1.60 -0.75 -5.88
C CYS A 73 -2.96 -1.13 -5.30
N ILE A 74 -2.95 -1.99 -4.28
CA ILE A 74 -4.13 -2.34 -3.51
C ILE A 74 -4.09 -1.56 -2.19
N ARG A 75 -5.13 -0.77 -1.94
CA ARG A 75 -5.24 0.05 -0.72
C ARG A 75 -6.06 -0.70 0.33
N LEU A 76 -5.56 -0.71 1.55
CA LEU A 76 -6.28 -1.13 2.76
C LEU A 76 -6.36 0.04 3.75
N ARG A 77 -7.26 -0.07 4.72
CA ARG A 77 -7.20 0.83 5.89
C ARG A 77 -5.94 0.54 6.68
N ASN A 78 -5.45 1.54 7.42
CA ASN A 78 -4.20 1.40 8.17
C ASN A 78 -4.26 0.28 9.20
N GLN A 79 -5.41 0.06 9.83
CA GLN A 79 -5.59 -1.04 10.78
C GLN A 79 -5.58 -2.40 10.08
N ASP A 80 -6.29 -2.54 8.97
CA ASP A 80 -6.38 -3.80 8.21
C ASP A 80 -5.02 -4.24 7.66
N ILE A 81 -4.20 -3.31 7.14
CA ILE A 81 -2.85 -3.67 6.65
C ILE A 81 -1.92 -4.09 7.80
N ILE A 82 -2.08 -3.53 9.00
CA ILE A 82 -1.30 -3.95 10.17
C ILE A 82 -1.66 -5.39 10.52
N GLU A 83 -2.96 -5.68 10.65
CA GLU A 83 -3.46 -7.01 10.97
C GLU A 83 -3.03 -8.04 9.92
N LEU A 84 -3.14 -7.71 8.62
CA LEU A 84 -2.71 -8.58 7.55
C LEU A 84 -1.19 -8.81 7.60
N PHE A 85 -0.40 -7.75 7.78
CA PHE A 85 1.06 -7.82 7.84
C PHE A 85 1.55 -8.73 8.97
N GLU A 86 0.85 -8.78 10.11
CA GLU A 86 1.20 -9.64 11.24
C GLU A 86 0.80 -11.12 11.02
N ARG A 87 -0.09 -11.40 10.06
CA ARG A 87 -0.62 -12.75 9.81
C ARG A 87 0.05 -13.49 8.66
N VAL A 88 0.62 -12.76 7.69
CA VAL A 88 1.21 -13.36 6.48
C VAL A 88 2.72 -13.52 6.60
N LYS A 89 3.26 -14.47 5.85
CA LYS A 89 4.71 -14.69 5.73
C LYS A 89 5.21 -14.38 4.33
N ILE A 90 6.51 -14.07 4.24
CA ILE A 90 7.18 -13.92 2.95
C ILE A 90 7.08 -15.26 2.19
N GLY A 91 6.67 -15.18 0.93
CA GLY A 91 6.51 -16.33 0.05
C GLY A 91 5.12 -16.96 0.08
N GLU A 92 4.18 -16.45 0.88
CA GLU A 92 2.77 -16.86 0.78
C GLU A 92 2.13 -16.30 -0.50
N ASP A 93 1.26 -17.12 -1.10
CA ASP A 93 0.58 -16.78 -2.35
C ASP A 93 -0.53 -15.75 -2.12
N VAL A 94 -0.64 -14.80 -3.06
CA VAL A 94 -1.73 -13.83 -3.13
C VAL A 94 -2.48 -14.03 -4.44
N VAL A 95 -3.74 -14.44 -4.35
CA VAL A 95 -4.62 -14.62 -5.51
C VAL A 95 -5.47 -13.37 -5.69
N ILE A 96 -5.30 -12.69 -6.82
CA ILE A 96 -6.12 -11.53 -7.21
C ILE A 96 -7.10 -11.99 -8.29
N MET A 97 -8.38 -12.04 -7.94
CA MET A 97 -9.46 -12.42 -8.85
C MET A 97 -10.40 -11.26 -9.11
N LYS A 98 -11.08 -11.29 -10.26
CA LYS A 98 -12.21 -10.39 -10.50
C LYS A 98 -13.36 -10.79 -9.56
N PRO A 99 -14.16 -9.82 -9.08
CA PRO A 99 -15.39 -10.10 -8.36
C PRO A 99 -16.34 -10.99 -9.17
#